data_AF-A0A9P7GD72-F1
#
_entry.id   AF-A0A9P7GD72-F1
#
_cell.length_a   1.000
_cell.length_b   1.000
_cell.length_c   1.000
_cell.angle_alpha   90.00
_cell.angle_beta   90.00
_cell.angle_gamma   90.00
#
_symmetry.space_group_name_H-M   'P 1'
#
loop_
_entity.id
_entity.type
_entity.pdbx_description
1 polymer ?
#
loop_
_entity_poly.entity_id
_entity_poly.type
_entity_poly.pdbx_seq_one_letter_code
_entity_poly.pdbx_strand_id
1 'polypeptide(L)'
;MSRSGHYIDPALRALLESSLTPDDNDLHLSNLVDIPVLAIHGGDDRNVPAWHSRESVSILQARGAKNATLQEDAGEDHWYSTVFCNQIVEEFLGRLLRGAARFETATGREFTLTVSEPSASGSLHGWRIESLALPGR
;
A
#
# COMPACT_ATOMS: atom_id res chain seq x y z
N MET A 1 -24.37 -11.03 -5.49
CA MET A 1 -24.80 -10.52 -4.16
C MET A 1 -25.41 -11.68 -3.36
N SER A 2 -24.83 -12.00 -2.21
CA SER A 2 -25.29 -13.12 -1.37
C SER A 2 -26.59 -12.78 -0.65
N ARG A 3 -27.56 -13.70 -0.66
CA ARG A 3 -28.89 -13.56 -0.03
C ARG A 3 -28.83 -13.37 1.49
N SER A 4 -27.73 -13.74 2.14
CA SER A 4 -27.53 -13.57 3.59
C SER A 4 -27.20 -12.13 4.02
N GLY A 5 -26.79 -11.26 3.09
CA GLY A 5 -26.33 -9.90 3.41
C GLY A 5 -27.37 -8.98 4.03
N HIS A 6 -28.67 -9.31 3.92
CA HIS A 6 -29.78 -8.54 4.48
C HIS A 6 -30.18 -8.95 5.91
N TYR A 7 -29.76 -10.14 6.36
CA TYR A 7 -30.18 -10.73 7.64
C TYR A 7 -29.03 -10.88 8.63
N ILE A 8 -27.80 -10.85 8.15
CA ILE A 8 -26.61 -10.90 8.99
C ILE A 8 -26.44 -9.58 9.75
N ASP A 9 -26.02 -9.68 11.01
CA ASP A 9 -25.60 -8.51 11.77
C ASP A 9 -24.49 -7.75 11.00
N PRO A 10 -24.60 -6.42 10.83
CA PRO A 10 -23.62 -5.66 10.07
C PRO A 10 -22.19 -5.75 10.63
N ALA A 11 -22.02 -5.84 11.95
CA ALA A 11 -20.69 -5.95 12.54
C ALA A 11 -20.08 -7.34 12.27
N LEU A 12 -20.87 -8.40 12.37
CA LEU A 12 -20.46 -9.75 11.99
C LEU A 12 -20.10 -9.84 10.50
N ARG A 13 -20.89 -9.21 9.64
CA ARG A 13 -20.60 -9.16 8.20
C ARG A 13 -19.28 -8.43 7.93
N ALA A 14 -19.07 -7.28 8.57
CA ALA A 14 -17.84 -6.52 8.42
C ALA A 14 -16.61 -7.34 8.87
N LEU A 15 -16.70 -8.07 9.99
CA LEU A 15 -15.63 -8.96 10.45
C LEU A 15 -15.35 -10.06 9.43
N LEU A 16 -16.37 -10.72 8.89
CA LEU A 16 -16.19 -11.78 7.89
C LEU A 16 -15.59 -11.25 6.59
N GLU A 17 -16.12 -10.15 6.05
CA GLU A 17 -15.61 -9.55 4.82
C GLU A 17 -14.15 -9.10 5.00
N SER A 18 -13.83 -8.33 6.05
CA SER A 18 -12.46 -7.88 6.33
C SER A 18 -11.47 -9.02 6.62
N SER A 19 -11.93 -10.11 7.25
CA SER A 19 -11.09 -11.29 7.49
C SER A 19 -10.79 -12.09 6.21
N LEU A 20 -11.58 -11.89 5.15
CA LEU A 20 -11.49 -12.61 3.88
C LEU A 20 -10.96 -11.76 2.73
N THR A 21 -10.52 -10.53 3.01
CA THR A 21 -9.93 -9.61 2.02
C THR A 21 -8.49 -9.24 2.37
N PRO A 22 -7.56 -10.21 2.50
CA PRO A 22 -6.14 -9.91 2.72
C PRO A 22 -5.51 -9.16 1.53
N ASP A 23 -6.19 -9.17 0.37
CA ASP A 23 -5.85 -8.49 -0.87
C ASP A 23 -6.41 -7.07 -0.98
N ASP A 24 -7.19 -6.60 0.00
CA ASP A 24 -7.66 -5.22 0.06
C ASP A 24 -6.53 -4.30 0.55
N ASN A 25 -5.66 -3.95 -0.40
CA ASN A 25 -4.44 -3.19 -0.17
C ASN A 25 -4.71 -1.83 0.45
N ASP A 26 -5.88 -1.23 0.23
CA ASP A 26 -6.23 0.11 0.71
C ASP A 26 -6.22 0.20 2.24
N LEU A 27 -6.60 -0.88 2.92
CA LEU A 27 -6.52 -1.01 4.37
C LEU A 27 -5.07 -0.91 4.86
N HIS A 28 -4.16 -1.53 4.11
CA HIS A 28 -2.75 -1.69 4.47
C HIS A 28 -1.86 -0.53 4.02
N LEU A 29 -2.34 0.37 3.16
CA LEU A 29 -1.58 1.55 2.70
C LEU A 29 -1.11 2.45 3.85
N SER A 30 -1.81 2.44 4.99
CA SER A 30 -1.38 3.13 6.22
C SER A 30 0.03 2.74 6.68
N ASN A 31 0.48 1.51 6.40
CA ASN A 31 1.82 1.02 6.74
C ASN A 31 2.93 1.67 5.91
N LEU A 32 2.60 2.37 4.82
CA LEU A 32 3.55 3.01 3.91
C LEU A 32 3.66 4.52 4.12
N VAL A 33 2.90 5.13 5.04
CA VAL A 33 2.82 6.60 5.20
C VAL A 33 4.18 7.26 5.39
N ASP A 34 5.06 6.62 6.15
CA ASP A 34 6.42 7.13 6.45
C ASP A 34 7.50 6.56 5.51
N ILE A 35 7.11 5.75 4.52
CA ILE A 35 8.02 5.13 3.56
C ILE A 35 7.93 5.91 2.24
N PRO A 36 9.05 6.36 1.65
CA PRO A 36 9.00 6.96 0.33
C PRO A 36 8.51 5.96 -0.74
N VAL A 37 7.50 6.33 -1.51
CA VAL A 37 6.87 5.51 -2.54
C VAL A 37 6.91 6.23 -3.89
N LEU A 38 7.46 5.56 -4.89
CA LEU A 38 7.29 5.89 -6.30
C LEU A 38 6.51 4.76 -6.96
N ALA A 39 5.23 5.02 -7.28
CA ALA A 39 4.42 4.13 -8.10
C ALA A 39 4.67 4.46 -9.57
N ILE A 40 4.80 3.43 -10.41
CA ILE A 40 4.97 3.55 -11.86
C ILE A 40 3.94 2.65 -12.53
N HIS A 41 3.23 3.16 -13.53
CA HIS A 41 2.12 2.45 -14.17
C HIS A 41 2.08 2.75 -15.68
N GLY A 42 1.81 1.75 -16.52
CA GLY A 42 1.59 1.98 -17.96
C GLY A 42 0.30 2.73 -18.24
N GLY A 43 0.36 3.87 -18.93
CA GLY A 43 -0.81 4.72 -19.17
C GLY A 43 -1.94 4.03 -19.96
N ASP A 44 -1.59 3.03 -20.77
CA ASP A 44 -2.50 2.26 -21.63
C ASP A 44 -2.63 0.80 -21.14
N ASP A 45 -2.34 0.53 -19.87
CA ASP A 45 -2.50 -0.78 -19.24
C ASP A 45 -3.96 -1.25 -19.33
N ARG A 46 -4.16 -2.36 -20.06
CA ARG A 46 -5.48 -2.99 -20.26
C ARG A 46 -5.73 -4.19 -19.35
N ASN A 47 -4.75 -4.60 -18.54
CA ASN A 47 -4.86 -5.69 -17.58
C ASN A 47 -5.22 -5.18 -16.18
N VAL A 48 -4.48 -4.18 -15.70
CA VAL A 48 -4.72 -3.49 -14.43
C VAL A 48 -4.83 -2.00 -14.74
N PRO A 49 -6.02 -1.40 -14.74
CA PRO A 49 -6.14 0.00 -15.13
C PRO A 49 -5.37 0.96 -14.20
N ALA A 50 -4.76 2.01 -14.77
CA ALA A 50 -3.95 3.00 -14.05
C ALA A 50 -4.68 3.70 -12.87
N TRP A 51 -6.02 3.74 -12.88
CA TRP A 51 -6.78 4.33 -11.78
C TRP A 51 -6.53 3.66 -10.42
N HIS A 52 -6.19 2.37 -10.39
CA HIS A 52 -5.82 1.70 -9.14
C HIS A 52 -4.60 2.35 -8.49
N SER A 53 -3.55 2.64 -9.27
CA SER A 53 -2.37 3.34 -8.76
C SER A 53 -2.64 4.79 -8.41
N ARG A 54 -3.50 5.49 -9.18
CA ARG A 54 -3.97 6.85 -8.82
C ARG A 54 -4.67 6.85 -7.48
N GLU A 55 -5.56 5.89 -7.24
CA GLU A 55 -6.30 5.76 -5.99
C GLU A 55 -5.38 5.44 -4.82
N SER A 56 -4.52 4.42 -4.95
CA SER A 56 -3.57 4.06 -3.89
C SER A 56 -2.67 5.23 -3.49
N VAL A 57 -2.12 5.97 -4.46
CA VAL A 57 -1.29 7.14 -4.16
C VAL A 57 -2.11 8.27 -3.54
N SER A 58 -3.35 8.47 -3.99
CA SER A 58 -4.26 9.47 -3.41
C SER A 58 -4.61 9.13 -1.95
N ILE A 59 -4.85 7.85 -1.63
CA ILE A 59 -5.09 7.37 -0.27
C ILE A 59 -3.87 7.61 0.60
N LEU A 60 -2.66 7.26 0.13
CA LEU A 60 -1.42 7.52 0.86
C LEU A 60 -1.25 9.00 1.19
N GLN A 61 -1.44 9.88 0.19
CA GLN A 61 -1.36 11.33 0.38
C GLN A 61 -2.41 11.84 1.36
N ALA A 62 -3.65 11.35 1.28
CA ALA A 62 -4.73 11.69 2.22
C ALA A 62 -4.45 11.21 3.65
N ARG A 63 -3.69 10.12 3.82
CA ARG A 63 -3.22 9.61 5.11
C ARG A 63 -1.97 10.33 5.65
N GLY A 64 -1.45 11.32 4.92
CA GLY A 64 -0.33 12.16 5.34
C GLY A 64 1.03 11.76 4.80
N ALA A 65 1.10 10.82 3.85
CA ALA A 65 2.36 10.46 3.21
C ALA A 65 2.93 11.66 2.44
N LYS A 66 4.13 12.10 2.83
CA LYS A 66 4.78 13.27 2.22
C LYS A 66 5.52 12.94 0.93
N ASN A 67 5.93 11.68 0.77
CA ASN A 67 6.82 11.23 -0.29
C ASN A 67 6.18 10.07 -1.08
N ALA A 68 4.91 10.21 -1.46
CA ALA A 68 4.20 9.27 -2.32
C ALA A 68 3.88 9.92 -3.67
N THR A 69 4.44 9.39 -4.76
CA THR A 69 4.29 9.92 -6.12
C THR A 69 3.92 8.83 -7.11
N LEU A 70 3.18 9.21 -8.16
CA LEU A 70 2.81 8.35 -9.27
C LEU A 70 3.41 8.88 -10.58
N GLN A 71 4.04 7.99 -11.34
CA GLN A 71 4.43 8.20 -12.72
C GLN A 71 3.57 7.29 -13.62
N GLU A 72 2.88 7.90 -14.58
CA GLU A 72 2.16 7.15 -15.62
C GLU A 72 2.88 7.32 -16.94
N ASP A 73 3.30 6.20 -17.52
CA ASP A 73 4.03 6.18 -18.78
C ASP A 73 3.04 6.02 -19.94
N ALA A 74 2.66 7.16 -20.53
CA ALA A 74 1.68 7.21 -21.60
C ALA A 74 2.06 6.32 -22.79
N GLY A 75 1.11 5.53 -23.28
CA GLY A 75 1.33 4.60 -24.40
C GLY A 75 1.89 3.23 -24.00
N GLU A 76 2.33 3.06 -22.76
CA GLU A 76 2.85 1.77 -22.27
C GLU A 76 1.72 0.90 -21.69
N ASP A 77 1.81 -0.42 -21.94
CA ASP A 77 0.86 -1.43 -21.45
C ASP A 77 1.28 -1.94 -20.04
N HIS A 78 0.65 -3.01 -19.55
CA HIS A 78 0.94 -3.63 -18.26
C HIS A 78 2.42 -4.03 -18.05
N TRP A 79 3.06 -4.47 -19.13
CA TRP A 79 4.46 -4.91 -19.13
C TRP A 79 5.23 -4.23 -20.25
N TYR A 80 6.29 -3.51 -19.89
CA TYR A 80 7.19 -2.85 -20.83
C TYR A 80 8.62 -2.83 -20.27
N SER A 81 9.61 -2.88 -21.17
CA SER A 81 11.01 -3.15 -20.81
C SER A 81 11.74 -1.99 -20.14
N THR A 82 11.20 -0.78 -20.25
CA THR A 82 11.82 0.46 -19.77
C THR A 82 11.26 0.96 -18.44
N VAL A 83 10.32 0.23 -17.83
CA VAL A 83 9.65 0.61 -16.56
C VAL A 83 10.61 0.98 -15.42
N PHE A 84 11.77 0.31 -15.35
CA PHE A 84 12.83 0.61 -14.37
C PHE A 84 14.04 1.34 -14.96
N CYS A 85 14.10 1.49 -16.29
CA CYS A 85 15.23 2.07 -17.02
C CYS A 85 14.89 3.50 -17.46
N ASN A 86 14.57 4.36 -16.50
CA ASN A 86 14.24 5.76 -16.75
C ASN A 86 14.83 6.67 -15.67
N GLN A 87 14.96 7.95 -16.01
CA GLN A 87 15.57 8.96 -15.16
C GLN A 87 14.84 9.14 -13.82
N ILE A 88 13.52 8.99 -13.79
CA ILE A 88 12.71 9.18 -12.56
C ILE A 88 13.05 8.09 -11.54
N VAL A 89 13.18 6.84 -11.98
CA VAL A 89 13.62 5.70 -11.14
C VAL A 89 15.03 5.92 -10.64
N GLU A 90 15.97 6.29 -11.52
CA GLU A 90 17.37 6.54 -11.15
C GLU A 90 17.49 7.66 -10.11
N GLU A 91 16.76 8.77 -10.29
CA GLU A 91 16.75 9.88 -9.35
C GLU A 91 16.12 9.50 -8.00
N PHE A 92 15.02 8.76 -8.02
CA PHE A 92 14.36 8.26 -6.82
C PHE A 92 15.29 7.35 -6.02
N LEU A 93 15.86 6.33 -6.65
CA LEU A 93 16.82 5.42 -6.02
C LEU A 93 18.07 6.17 -5.55
N GLY A 94 18.59 7.09 -6.37
CA GLY A 94 19.74 7.92 -6.01
C GLY A 94 19.49 8.77 -4.76
N ARG A 95 18.28 9.33 -4.59
CA ARG A 95 17.89 10.05 -3.36
C ARG A 95 17.84 9.11 -2.16
N LEU A 96 17.25 7.93 -2.31
CA LEU A 96 17.15 6.95 -1.22
C LEU A 96 18.53 6.47 -0.76
N LEU A 97 19.42 6.11 -1.69
CA LEU A 97 20.76 5.64 -1.38
C LEU A 97 21.63 6.71 -0.72
N ARG A 98 21.51 7.97 -1.16
CA ARG A 98 22.17 9.11 -0.49
C ARG A 98 21.58 9.41 0.89
N GLY A 99 20.29 9.15 1.08
CA GLY A 99 19.55 9.36 2.33
C GLY A 99 19.65 8.20 3.33
N ALA A 100 20.15 7.02 2.92
CA ALA A 100 20.20 5.78 3.70
C ALA A 100 20.77 5.96 5.12
N ALA A 101 21.73 6.87 5.31
CA ALA A 101 22.29 7.22 6.62
C ALA A 101 21.31 7.91 7.60
N ARG A 102 20.10 8.29 7.17
CA ARG A 102 19.06 8.96 7.99
C ARG A 102 17.85 8.07 8.31
N PHE A 103 17.67 6.95 7.62
CA PHE A 103 16.51 6.07 7.83
C PHE A 103 16.60 5.25 9.13
N GLU A 104 17.78 5.14 9.75
CA GLU A 104 17.95 4.46 11.05
C GLU A 104 17.35 5.23 12.24
N THR A 105 16.96 6.49 12.07
CA THR A 105 16.58 7.36 13.22
C THR A 105 15.22 8.03 13.12
N ALA A 106 14.49 7.85 12.02
CA ALA A 106 13.20 8.48 11.80
C ALA A 106 12.04 7.50 12.03
N THR A 107 12.09 6.66 13.06
CA THR A 107 10.82 6.23 13.65
C THR A 107 10.18 7.49 14.21
N GLY A 108 9.07 7.94 13.62
CA GLY A 108 8.20 8.86 14.34
C GLY A 108 8.00 8.34 15.76
N ARG A 109 7.84 9.22 16.76
CA ARG A 109 7.51 8.77 18.12
C ARG A 109 6.23 7.93 18.15
N GLU A 110 5.42 8.02 17.08
CA GLU A 110 4.16 7.35 16.86
C GLU A 110 4.14 6.82 15.41
N PHE A 111 3.61 5.62 15.21
CA PHE A 111 3.36 5.01 13.91
C PHE A 111 2.10 4.13 14.00
N THR A 112 1.54 3.76 12.85
CA THR A 112 0.44 2.81 12.75
C THR A 112 0.91 1.54 12.05
N LEU A 113 0.59 0.38 12.62
CA LEU A 113 0.75 -0.93 11.97
C LEU A 113 -0.62 -1.60 11.84
N THR A 114 -1.10 -1.69 10.61
CA THR A 114 -2.39 -2.29 10.24
C THR A 114 -2.16 -3.71 9.73
N VAL A 115 -2.73 -4.69 10.44
CA VAL A 115 -2.54 -6.14 10.21
C VAL A 115 -3.91 -6.83 10.23
N SER A 116 -4.25 -7.52 9.15
CA SER A 116 -5.48 -8.32 9.01
C SER A 116 -5.22 -9.81 9.31
N GLU A 117 -4.04 -10.30 8.93
CA GLU A 117 -3.58 -11.68 9.14
C GLU A 117 -2.12 -11.65 9.65
N PRO A 118 -1.88 -11.89 10.96
CA PRO A 118 -0.53 -11.89 11.55
C PRO A 118 0.44 -12.86 10.90
N SER A 119 -0.05 -14.01 10.42
CA SER A 119 0.76 -15.03 9.78
C SER A 119 1.30 -14.61 8.40
N ALA A 120 0.56 -13.74 7.71
CA ALA A 120 0.92 -13.18 6.40
C ALA A 120 1.58 -11.80 6.48
N SER A 121 1.68 -11.21 7.68
CA SER A 121 2.20 -9.86 7.89
C SER A 121 3.60 -9.86 8.51
N GLY A 122 4.48 -9.03 7.95
CA GLY A 122 5.82 -8.78 8.47
C GLY A 122 5.86 -7.80 9.64
N SER A 123 7.07 -7.40 10.04
CA SER A 123 7.28 -6.35 11.04
C SER A 123 7.33 -4.96 10.40
N LEU A 124 6.89 -3.93 11.14
CA LEU A 124 7.12 -2.51 10.81
C LEU A 124 7.88 -1.84 11.96
N HIS A 125 8.98 -1.15 11.65
CA HIS A 125 9.86 -0.53 12.65
C HIS A 125 10.34 -1.48 13.76
N GLY A 126 10.53 -2.77 13.44
CA GLY A 126 10.93 -3.80 14.40
C GLY A 126 9.80 -4.35 15.28
N TRP A 127 8.57 -3.83 15.15
CA TRP A 127 7.39 -4.34 15.84
C TRP A 127 6.63 -5.32 14.95
N ARG A 128 6.10 -6.39 15.54
CA ARG A 128 5.29 -7.40 14.87
C ARG A 128 4.06 -7.72 15.71
N ILE A 129 2.93 -7.93 15.04
CA ILE A 129 1.71 -8.45 15.66
C ILE A 129 1.73 -9.98 15.57
N GLU A 130 1.63 -10.66 16.70
CA GLU A 130 1.61 -12.14 16.76
C GLU A 130 0.18 -12.70 16.75
N SER A 131 -0.80 -11.93 17.25
CA SER A 131 -2.20 -12.34 17.34
C SER A 131 -3.15 -11.14 17.36
N LEU A 132 -4.33 -11.29 16.78
CA LEU A 132 -5.41 -10.30 16.84
C LEU A 132 -6.44 -10.71 17.90
N ALA A 133 -6.94 -9.74 18.66
CA ALA A 133 -8.07 -9.97 19.57
C ALA A 133 -9.38 -10.20 18.81
N LEU A 134 -9.54 -9.55 17.66
CA LEU A 134 -10.67 -9.67 16.73
C LEU A 134 -10.12 -9.87 15.31
N PRO A 135 -10.37 -11.00 14.64
CA PRO A 135 -9.95 -11.20 13.25
C PRO A 135 -10.56 -10.15 12.31
N GLY A 136 -9.78 -9.69 11.32
CA GLY A 136 -10.23 -8.70 10.33
C GLY A 136 -10.25 -7.24 10.84
N ARG A 137 -9.65 -6.94 12.00
CA ARG A 137 -9.55 -5.58 12.56
C ARG A 137 -8.19 -5.24 13.13
#